data_AF-A0A844IJJ1-F1
#
_entry.id   AF-A0A844IJJ1-F1
#
_cell.length_a   1.000
_cell.length_b   1.000
_cell.length_c   1.000
_cell.angle_alpha   90.00
_cell.angle_beta   90.00
_cell.angle_gamma   90.00
#
_symmetry.space_group_name_H-M   'P 1'
#
loop_
_entity.id
_entity.type
_entity.pdbx_description
1 polymer ?
#
loop_
_entity_poly.entity_id
_entity_poly.type
_entity_poly.pdbx_seq_one_letter_code
_entity_poly.pdbx_strand_id
1 'polypeptide(L)' 'MQIKEMTAEQLQNLIRTTVDEMLDEYFGDPDEDKEIKESFKQSLLEIRRKRQEGRPTIPLAEVYKRYGIER' A
#
# COMPACT_ATOMS: atom_id res chain seq x y z
N MET A 1 14.59 -1.16 24.12
CA MET A 1 15.88 -1.71 23.65
C MET A 1 16.99 -0.84 24.20
N GLN A 2 17.97 -1.40 24.90
CA GLN A 2 19.22 -0.68 25.19
C GLN A 2 20.19 -0.90 24.04
N ILE A 3 20.62 0.18 23.38
CA ILE A 3 21.58 0.13 22.25
C ILE A 3 22.88 -0.60 22.65
N LYS A 4 23.26 -0.52 23.92
CA LYS A 4 24.45 -1.19 24.47
C LYS A 4 24.40 -2.71 24.43
N GLU A 5 23.22 -3.31 24.33
CA GLU A 5 23.04 -4.77 24.35
C GLU A 5 22.81 -5.35 22.95
N MET A 6 22.85 -4.51 21.90
CA MET A 6 22.62 -4.95 20.52
C MET A 6 23.85 -5.60 19.91
N THR A 7 23.64 -6.63 19.11
CA THR A 7 24.69 -7.15 18.22
C THR A 7 24.94 -6.16 17.08
N ALA A 8 26.11 -6.27 16.43
CA ALA A 8 26.43 -5.43 15.27
C ALA A 8 25.38 -5.54 14.15
N GLU A 9 24.82 -6.73 13.94
CA GLU A 9 23.77 -6.97 12.94
C GLU A 9 22.45 -6.29 13.31
N GLN A 10 22.03 -6.37 14.59
CA GLN A 10 20.84 -5.67 15.07
C GLN A 10 20.99 -4.16 14.94
N LEU A 11 22.17 -3.62 15.22
CA LEU A 11 22.47 -2.20 15.07
C LEU A 11 22.45 -1.78 13.59
N GLN A 12 23.04 -2.57 12.69
CA GLN A 12 23.00 -2.32 11.25
C GLN A 12 21.56 -2.32 10.71
N ASN A 13 20.74 -3.27 11.15
CA ASN A 13 19.33 -3.35 10.77
C ASN A 13 18.56 -2.13 11.29
N LEU A 14 18.77 -1.73 12.55
CA LEU A 14 18.15 -0.54 13.11
C LEU A 14 18.51 0.71 12.30
N ILE A 15 19.79 0.91 11.99
CA ILE A 15 20.25 2.05 11.19
C ILE A 15 19.60 2.02 9.80
N ARG A 16 19.57 0.85 9.14
CA ARG A 16 18.95 0.72 7.82
C ARG A 16 17.48 1.09 7.86
N THR A 17 16.71 0.51 8.78
CA THR A 17 15.28 0.80 8.94
C THR A 17 15.04 2.27 9.21
N THR A 18 15.81 2.89 10.12
CA THR A 18 15.65 4.33 10.39
C THR A 18 16.01 5.19 9.18
N VAL A 19 17.02 4.82 8.39
CA VAL A 19 17.33 5.55 7.15
C VAL A 19 16.22 5.38 6.11
N ASP A 20 15.71 4.16 5.92
CA ASP A 20 14.62 3.90 4.97
C ASP A 20 13.36 4.69 5.36
N GLU A 21 12.97 4.68 6.63
CA GLU A 21 11.85 5.48 7.16
C GLU A 21 12.05 6.98 6.91
N MET A 22 13.24 7.51 7.19
CA MET A 22 13.55 8.92 6.95
C MET A 22 13.53 9.29 5.47
N LEU A 23 13.95 8.38 4.59
CA LEU A 23 13.92 8.61 3.15
C LEU A 23 12.48 8.56 2.61
N ASP A 24 11.66 7.63 3.08
CA ASP A 24 10.24 7.57 2.73
C ASP A 24 9.50 8.85 3.16
N GLU A 25 9.76 9.33 4.38
CA GLU A 25 9.22 10.62 4.84
C GLU A 25 9.73 11.81 4.03
N TYR A 26 11.02 11.82 3.67
CA TYR A 26 11.64 12.92 2.93
C TYR A 26 11.17 12.99 1.47
N PHE A 27 11.05 11.84 0.79
CA PHE A 27 10.61 11.78 -0.60
C PHE A 27 9.09 11.87 -0.76
N GLY A 28 8.33 11.54 0.30
CA GLY A 28 6.87 11.69 0.31
C GLY A 28 6.15 10.78 -0.67
N ASP A 29 4.90 11.11 -1.00
CA ASP A 29 4.14 10.37 -1.99
C ASP A 29 4.70 10.67 -3.39
N PRO A 30 5.27 9.68 -4.11
CA PRO A 30 5.80 9.90 -5.45
C PRO A 30 4.73 10.32 -6.47
N ASP A 31 3.45 10.11 -6.15
CA ASP A 31 2.29 10.51 -6.94
C ASP A 31 1.62 11.78 -6.43
N GLU A 32 2.23 12.49 -5.47
CA GLU A 32 1.78 13.83 -5.05
C GLU A 32 1.66 14.77 -6.27
N ASP A 33 0.61 15.56 -6.28
CA ASP A 33 0.21 16.46 -7.38
C ASP A 33 -0.07 15.81 -8.76
N LYS A 34 -0.07 14.48 -8.86
CA LYS A 34 -0.44 13.81 -10.12
C LYS A 34 -1.94 13.67 -10.26
N GLU A 35 -2.42 13.94 -11.47
CA GLU A 35 -3.81 13.67 -11.81
C GLU A 35 -4.04 12.21 -12.19
N ILE A 36 -5.15 11.66 -11.71
CA ILE A 36 -5.62 10.35 -12.15
C ILE A 36 -5.97 10.42 -13.64
N LYS A 37 -5.45 9.47 -14.43
CA LYS A 37 -5.79 9.34 -15.86
C LYS A 37 -7.30 9.25 -16.06
N GLU A 38 -7.84 9.98 -17.04
CA GLU A 38 -9.27 9.99 -17.34
C GLU A 38 -9.84 8.60 -17.63
N SER A 39 -9.11 7.75 -18.34
CA SER A 39 -9.51 6.35 -18.59
C SER A 39 -9.71 5.56 -17.30
N PHE A 40 -8.88 5.82 -16.29
CA PHE A 40 -9.00 5.18 -14.98
C PHE A 40 -10.18 5.75 -14.19
N LYS A 41 -10.39 7.07 -14.20
CA LYS A 41 -11.58 7.70 -13.60
C LYS A 41 -12.88 7.12 -14.17
N GLN A 42 -12.98 6.99 -15.50
CA GLN A 42 -14.15 6.40 -16.14
C GLN A 42 -14.38 4.94 -15.73
N SER A 43 -13.30 4.16 -15.62
CA SER A 43 -13.38 2.78 -15.13
C SER A 43 -13.92 2.70 -13.69
N LEU A 44 -13.48 3.61 -12.81
CA LEU A 44 -13.98 3.70 -11.43
C LEU A 44 -15.46 4.10 -11.37
N LEU A 45 -15.89 5.05 -12.20
CA LEU A 45 -17.30 5.43 -12.31
C LEU A 45 -18.17 4.26 -12.78
N GLU A 46 -17.69 3.50 -13.76
CA GLU A 46 -18.42 2.33 -14.26
C GLU A 46 -18.52 1.23 -13.19
N ILE A 47 -17.44 0.98 -12.44
CA ILE A 47 -17.45 0.04 -11.29
C ILE A 47 -18.47 0.51 -10.25
N ARG A 48 -18.48 1.79 -9.91
CA ARG A 48 -19.44 2.37 -8.95
C ARG A 48 -20.88 2.21 -9.42
N ARG A 49 -21.17 2.51 -10.68
CA ARG A 49 -22.49 2.33 -11.28
C ARG A 49 -22.95 0.87 -11.21
N LYS A 50 -22.08 -0.08 -11.61
CA LYS A 50 -22.36 -1.52 -11.55
C LYS A 50 -22.70 -2.01 -10.13
N ARG A 51 -22.03 -1.48 -9.10
CA ARG A 51 -22.36 -1.78 -7.70
C ARG A 51 -23.72 -1.22 -7.29
N GLN A 52 -24.05 0.00 -7.69
CA GLN A 52 -25.36 0.62 -7.40
C GLN A 52 -26.52 -0.10 -8.09
N GLU A 53 -26.28 -0.65 -9.28
CA GLU A 53 -27.23 -1.50 -10.03
C GLU A 53 -27.39 -2.90 -9.41
N GLY A 54 -26.75 -3.20 -8.27
CA GLY A 54 -26.90 -4.46 -7.55
C GLY A 54 -26.25 -5.66 -8.24
N ARG A 55 -25.21 -5.44 -9.09
CA ARG A 55 -24.53 -6.55 -9.74
C ARG A 55 -23.90 -7.51 -8.72
N PRO A 56 -23.85 -8.82 -9.03
CA PRO A 56 -23.19 -9.80 -8.19
C PRO A 56 -21.73 -9.41 -7.97
N THR A 57 -21.36 -9.25 -6.70
CA THR A 57 -19.97 -9.08 -6.26
C THR A 57 -19.42 -10.41 -5.77
N ILE A 58 -18.10 -10.57 -5.78
CA ILE A 58 -17.46 -11.73 -5.15
C ILE A 58 -17.31 -11.50 -3.63
N PRO A 59 -17.42 -12.55 -2.80
CA PRO A 59 -17.14 -12.45 -1.37
C PRO A 59 -15.70 -11.98 -1.09
N LEU A 60 -15.50 -11.27 0.02
CA LEU A 60 -14.20 -10.73 0.41
C LEU A 60 -13.10 -11.81 0.51
N ALA A 61 -13.44 -13.00 1.01
CA ALA A 61 -12.50 -14.13 1.10
C ALA A 61 -11.99 -14.57 -0.29
N GLU A 62 -12.85 -14.50 -1.31
CA GLU A 62 -12.49 -14.86 -2.68
C GLU A 62 -11.61 -13.77 -3.34
N VAL A 63 -11.81 -12.50 -2.97
CA VAL A 63 -10.91 -11.41 -3.36
C VAL A 63 -9.50 -11.69 -2.81
N TYR A 64 -9.36 -11.95 -1.51
CA TYR A 64 -8.06 -12.20 -0.90
C TYR A 64 -7.33 -13.38 -1.55
N LYS A 65 -8.04 -14.49 -1.77
CA LYS A 65 -7.48 -15.66 -2.48
C LYS A 65 -7.02 -15.32 -3.90
N ARG A 66 -7.82 -14.55 -4.66
CA ARG A 66 -7.54 -14.24 -6.06
C ARG A 66 -6.33 -13.30 -6.23
N TYR A 67 -6.13 -12.39 -5.29
CA TYR A 67 -5.09 -11.37 -5.36
C TYR A 67 -3.87 -11.68 -4.48
N GLY A 68 -3.82 -12.84 -3.81
CA GLY A 68 -2.67 -13.25 -2.99
C GLY A 68 -2.42 -12.33 -1.81
N ILE A 69 -3.48 -11.70 -1.28
CA ILE A 69 -3.39 -10.81 -0.13
C ILE A 69 -3.57 -11.67 1.11
N GLU A 70 -2.50 -11.84 1.87
CA GLU A 70 -2.52 -12.54 3.16
C GLU A 70 -3.14 -11.63 4.23
N ARG A 71 -3.93 -12.23 5.13
CA ARG A 71 -4.67 -11.53 6.19
C ARG A 71 -4.07 -11.84 7.55
#